data_AF-N6ZKH1-F1
#
_entry.id   AF-N6ZKH1-F1
#
_cell.length_a   1.000
_cell.length_b   1.000
_cell.length_c   1.000
_cell.angle_alpha   90.00
_cell.angle_beta   90.00
_cell.angle_gamma   90.00
#
_symmetry.space_group_name_H-M   'P 1'
#
loop_
_entity.id
_entity.type
_entity.pdbx_description
1 polymer ?
#
loop_
_entity_poly.entity_id
_entity_poly.type
_entity_poly.pdbx_seq_one_letter_code
_entity_poly.pdbx_strand_id
1 'polypeptide(L)'
;HSEREAAAVVAREDADCAPGTRAAAAEFGLDFLSLGWEAFDLALPREILFRRLFQDLLAACASPSARTLAQRLGGYDLAPLGKIIGLD
;
A
#
# COMPACT_ATOMS: atom_id res chain seq x y z
N HIS A 1 -15.39 -8.69 -0.40
CA HIS A 1 -14.90 -8.28 -1.72
C HIS A 1 -13.55 -7.63 -1.57
N SER A 2 -12.56 -7.98 -2.40
CA SER A 2 -11.25 -7.32 -2.41
C SER A 2 -11.26 -6.09 -3.33
N GLU A 3 -10.28 -5.21 -3.17
CA GLU A 3 -10.12 -4.04 -4.06
C GLU A 3 -9.89 -4.43 -5.52
N ARG A 4 -9.20 -5.56 -5.77
CA ARG A 4 -9.03 -6.11 -7.13
C ARG A 4 -10.34 -6.60 -7.72
N GLU A 5 -11.20 -7.22 -6.91
CA GLU A 5 -12.54 -7.62 -7.38
C GLU A 5 -13.38 -6.40 -7.74
N ALA A 6 -13.32 -5.34 -6.94
CA ALA A 6 -14.00 -4.08 -7.24
C ALA A 6 -13.52 -3.46 -8.56
N ALA A 7 -12.20 -3.39 -8.76
CA ALA A 7 -11.62 -2.92 -10.03
C ALA A 7 -12.03 -3.80 -11.23
N ALA A 8 -12.07 -5.12 -11.05
CA ALA A 8 -12.48 -6.05 -12.10
C ALA A 8 -13.94 -5.87 -12.55
N VAL A 9 -14.85 -5.52 -11.63
CA VAL A 9 -16.26 -5.24 -11.96
C VAL A 9 -16.36 -3.97 -12.83
N VAL A 10 -15.64 -2.91 -12.47
CA VAL A 10 -15.61 -1.67 -13.28
C VAL A 10 -14.97 -1.91 -14.65
N ALA A 11 -13.86 -2.65 -14.70
CA ALA A 11 -13.18 -2.98 -15.96
C ALA A 11 -14.01 -3.85 -16.91
N ARG A 12 -15.04 -4.54 -16.40
CA ARG A 12 -16.00 -5.31 -17.20
C ARG A 12 -17.24 -4.51 -17.61
N GLU A 13 -17.29 -3.23 -17.21
CA GLU A 13 -18.45 -2.35 -17.42
C GLU A 13 -19.71 -2.82 -16.66
N ASP A 14 -19.54 -3.69 -15.66
CA ASP A 14 -20.63 -4.15 -14.78
C ASP A 14 -20.99 -3.09 -13.71
N ALA A 15 -20.16 -2.04 -13.56
CA ALA A 15 -20.39 -0.88 -12.72
C ALA A 15 -19.66 0.36 -13.26
N ASP A 16 -20.21 1.55 -13.04
CA ASP A 16 -19.60 2.82 -13.47
C ASP A 16 -18.39 3.23 -12.61
N CYS A 17 -18.42 2.90 -11.32
CA CYS A 17 -17.35 3.20 -10.37
C CYS A 17 -17.38 2.25 -9.15
N ALA A 18 -16.25 2.16 -8.45
CA ALA A 18 -16.14 1.39 -7.21
C ALA A 18 -15.06 1.98 -6.28
N PRO A 19 -15.18 1.80 -4.95
CA PRO A 19 -14.09 2.11 -4.03
C PRO A 19 -12.92 1.14 -4.22
N GLY A 20 -11.68 1.64 -4.07
CA GLY A 20 -10.48 0.81 -4.14
C GLY A 20 -9.19 1.63 -4.09
N THR A 21 -8.06 0.95 -4.06
CA THR A 21 -6.74 1.61 -4.09
C THR A 21 -6.34 2.04 -5.49
N ARG A 22 -5.49 3.07 -5.57
CA ARG A 22 -4.87 3.50 -6.84
C ARG A 22 -4.08 2.37 -7.50
N ALA A 23 -3.45 1.51 -6.71
CA ALA A 23 -2.70 0.38 -7.22
C ALA A 23 -3.60 -0.62 -7.97
N ALA A 24 -4.77 -0.93 -7.40
CA ALA A 24 -5.75 -1.80 -8.07
C ALA A 24 -6.29 -1.15 -9.36
N ALA A 25 -6.62 0.14 -9.33
CA ALA A 25 -7.05 0.84 -10.56
C ALA A 25 -5.98 0.81 -11.65
N ALA A 26 -4.71 1.08 -11.30
CA ALA A 26 -3.59 1.06 -12.23
C ALA A 26 -3.33 -0.34 -12.83
N GLU A 27 -3.49 -1.41 -12.03
CA GLU A 27 -3.34 -2.80 -12.49
C GLU A 27 -4.35 -3.16 -13.59
N PHE A 28 -5.56 -2.58 -13.53
CA PHE A 28 -6.63 -2.79 -14.51
C PHE A 28 -6.69 -1.69 -15.60
N GLY A 29 -5.78 -0.72 -15.58
CA GLY A 29 -5.76 0.40 -16.54
C GLY A 29 -6.94 1.36 -16.40
N LEU A 30 -7.54 1.44 -15.21
CA LEU A 30 -8.67 2.32 -14.93
C LEU A 30 -8.21 3.70 -14.45
N ASP A 31 -9.02 4.71 -14.74
CA ASP A 31 -8.88 6.03 -14.13
C ASP A 31 -9.09 5.96 -12.61
N PHE A 32 -8.42 6.85 -11.87
CA PHE A 32 -8.50 6.88 -10.41
C PHE A 32 -8.79 8.29 -9.89
N LEU A 33 -9.90 8.43 -9.16
CA LEU A 33 -10.24 9.64 -8.42
C LEU A 33 -9.76 9.51 -6.96
N SER A 34 -8.80 10.34 -6.57
CA SER A 34 -8.21 10.28 -5.23
C SER A 34 -9.14 10.90 -4.17
N LEU A 35 -9.58 10.10 -3.20
CA LEU A 35 -10.33 10.58 -2.02
C LEU A 35 -9.44 10.88 -0.81
N GLY A 36 -8.24 10.29 -0.76
CA GLY A 36 -7.31 10.47 0.35
C GLY A 36 -6.25 9.37 0.38
N TRP A 37 -5.51 9.31 1.48
CA TRP A 37 -4.58 8.24 1.81
C TRP A 37 -5.14 7.36 2.91
N GLU A 38 -4.93 6.06 2.80
CA GLU A 38 -5.15 5.11 3.88
C GLU A 38 -3.79 4.76 4.50
N ALA A 39 -3.72 4.78 5.83
CA ALA A 39 -2.51 4.42 6.56
C ALA A 39 -2.54 2.92 6.89
N PHE A 40 -1.47 2.21 6.52
CA PHE A 40 -1.25 0.82 6.87
C PHE A 40 -0.09 0.71 7.85
N ASP A 41 -0.43 0.52 9.13
CA ASP A 41 0.55 0.36 10.20
C ASP A 41 0.84 -1.14 10.47
N LEU A 42 2.08 -1.42 10.85
CA LEU A 42 2.46 -2.75 11.35
C LEU A 42 2.28 -2.79 12.86
N ALA A 43 1.32 -3.58 13.33
CA ALA A 43 1.13 -3.85 14.76
C ALA A 43 2.01 -5.03 15.20
N LEU A 44 2.90 -4.81 16.16
CA LEU A 44 3.81 -5.82 16.67
C LEU A 44 4.21 -5.55 18.13
N PRO A 45 4.56 -6.60 18.91
CA PRO A 45 5.18 -6.44 20.22
C PRO A 45 6.48 -5.61 20.16
N ARG A 46 6.72 -4.80 21.19
CA ARG A 46 7.88 -3.89 21.26
C ARG A 46 9.21 -4.64 21.16
N GLU A 47 9.26 -5.88 21.65
CA GLU A 47 10.46 -6.72 21.65
C GLU A 47 10.83 -7.20 20.24
N ILE A 48 9.88 -7.18 19.30
CA ILE A 48 10.11 -7.54 17.89
C ILE A 48 10.72 -6.36 17.12
N LEU A 49 10.42 -5.11 17.51
CA LEU A 49 10.96 -3.91 16.85
C LEU A 49 12.49 -3.94 16.75
N PHE A 50 13.18 -4.44 17.78
CA PHE A 50 14.64 -4.45 17.83
C PHE A 50 15.28 -5.72 17.22
N ARG A 51 14.47 -6.64 16.68
CA ARG A 51 14.98 -7.89 16.10
C ARG A 51 15.63 -7.61 14.76
N ARG A 52 16.79 -8.24 14.53
CA ARG A 52 17.58 -8.06 13.31
C ARG A 52 16.77 -8.30 12.04
N LEU A 53 15.99 -9.38 12.00
CA LEU A 53 15.15 -9.72 10.85
C LEU A 53 14.11 -8.65 10.53
N PHE A 54 13.54 -8.00 11.55
CA PHE A 54 12.58 -6.91 11.33
C PHE A 54 13.27 -5.64 10.83
N GLN A 55 14.46 -5.33 11.37
CA GLN A 55 15.28 -4.22 10.88
C GLN A 55 15.72 -4.44 9.42
N ASP A 56 16.09 -5.67 9.06
CA ASP A 56 16.43 -6.01 7.67
C ASP A 56 15.20 -5.89 6.74
N LEU A 57 13.99 -6.26 7.19
CA LEU A 57 12.75 -6.04 6.45
C LEU A 57 12.49 -4.54 6.19
N LEU A 58 12.59 -3.71 7.23
CA LEU A 58 12.41 -2.26 7.09
C LEU A 58 13.44 -1.67 6.11
N ALA A 59 14.70 -2.10 6.21
CA ALA A 59 15.76 -1.68 5.29
C ALA A 59 15.48 -2.10 3.84
N ALA A 60 14.98 -3.33 3.63
CA ALA A 60 14.58 -3.81 2.31
C ALA A 60 13.43 -2.98 1.71
N CYS A 61 12.41 -2.64 2.51
CA CYS A 61 11.31 -1.78 2.08
C CYS A 61 11.73 -0.31 1.84
N ALA A 62 12.79 0.17 2.49
CA ALA A 62 13.35 1.50 2.27
C ALA A 62 14.32 1.60 1.07
N SER A 63 14.66 0.46 0.46
CA SER A 63 15.66 0.35 -0.60
C SER A 63 15.25 1.06 -1.90
N PRO A 64 16.22 1.41 -2.77
CA PRO A 64 15.91 1.98 -4.08
C PRO A 64 15.00 1.09 -4.94
N SER A 65 15.20 -0.22 -4.92
CA SER A 65 14.36 -1.16 -5.69
C SER A 65 12.92 -1.20 -5.19
N ALA A 66 12.70 -1.12 -3.87
CA ALA A 66 11.37 -1.00 -3.29
C ALA A 66 10.69 0.33 -3.68
N ARG A 67 11.43 1.44 -3.70
CA ARG A 67 10.91 2.74 -4.16
C ARG A 67 10.52 2.71 -5.64
N THR A 68 11.35 2.13 -6.49
CA THR A 68 11.04 1.95 -7.92
C THR A 68 9.80 1.06 -8.10
N LEU A 69 9.66 0.01 -7.30
CA LEU A 69 8.47 -0.84 -7.32
C LEU A 69 7.22 -0.07 -6.89
N ALA A 70 7.28 0.68 -5.79
CA ALA A 70 6.17 1.50 -5.30
C ALA A 70 5.73 2.56 -6.34
N GLN A 71 6.69 3.22 -7.00
CA GLN A 71 6.42 4.16 -8.08
C GLN A 71 5.75 3.48 -9.28
N ARG A 72 6.22 2.29 -9.68
CA ARG A 72 5.66 1.54 -10.80
C ARG A 72 4.23 1.06 -10.53
N LEU A 73 3.97 0.56 -9.33
CA LEU A 73 2.63 0.13 -8.95
C LEU A 73 1.68 1.33 -8.75
N GLY A 74 2.22 2.47 -8.33
CA GLY A 74 1.44 3.66 -8.02
C GLY A 74 0.59 3.48 -6.75
N GLY A 75 0.27 4.58 -6.08
CA GLY A 75 -0.61 4.53 -4.89
C GLY A 75 0.07 4.10 -3.59
N TYR A 76 1.38 3.94 -3.57
CA TYR A 76 2.15 3.63 -2.37
C TYR A 76 3.10 4.78 -2.03
N ASP A 77 3.03 5.27 -0.79
CA ASP A 77 4.05 6.14 -0.20
C ASP A 77 4.76 5.40 0.94
N LEU A 78 6.04 5.11 0.74
CA LEU A 78 6.88 4.43 1.72
C LEU A 78 7.72 5.41 2.56
N ALA A 79 7.60 6.72 2.34
CA ALA A 79 8.35 7.72 3.12
C ALA A 79 8.12 7.64 4.64
N PRO A 80 6.91 7.32 5.16
CA PRO A 80 6.67 7.19 6.60
C PRO A 80 7.24 5.91 7.24
N LEU A 81 7.74 4.97 6.44
CA LEU A 81 8.17 3.66 6.92
C LEU A 81 9.22 3.77 8.03
N GLY A 82 9.05 2.98 9.09
CA GLY A 82 9.95 2.96 10.25
C GLY A 82 9.63 4.02 11.31
N LYS A 83 8.63 4.88 11.08
CA LYS A 83 8.07 5.73 12.14
C LYS A 83 7.36 4.85 13.17
N ILE A 84 7.74 4.99 14.43
CA ILE A 84 7.10 4.30 15.55
C ILE A 84 5.99 5.21 16.08
N ILE A 85 4.77 4.68 16.16
CA ILE A 85 3.64 5.33 16.81
C ILE A 85 3.38 4.57 18.11
N GLY A 86 3.53 5.25 19.24
CA GLY A 86 3.12 4.70 20.53
C GLY A 86 1.60 4.76 20.66
N LEU A 87 1.01 3.71 21.23
CA LEU A 87 -0.34 3.80 21.79
C LEU A 87 -0.15 4.30 23.22
N ASP A 88 -0.34 5.60 23.43
CA ASP A 88 -0.39 6.20 24.77
C ASP A 88 -1.70 5.82 25.47
#